data_AF-A0A7R9Z0W5-F1
#
_entry.id   AF-A0A7R9Z0W5-F1
#
_cell.length_a   1.000
_cell.length_b   1.000
_cell.length_c   1.000
_cell.angle_alpha   90.00
_cell.angle_beta   90.00
_cell.angle_gamma   90.00
#
_symmetry.space_group_name_H-M   'P 1'
#
loop_
_entity.id
_entity.type
_entity.pdbx_description
1 polymer ?
#
loop_
_entity_poly.entity_id
_entity_poly.type
_entity_poly.pdbx_seq_one_letter_code
_entity_poly.pdbx_strand_id
1 'polypeptide(L)'
;PAAHAPGAAAAAHAPSAMATQQNGSHGLEFPDYRRTVGLKYVKRGFQALFAVAPPLLALPLLVMGGAELLNLWKQGELHRLFAVARQTELTFDLITVVVCVALVAAAVLAYYLLQSRPVYMVDFSVFKPPTNWACPAERFMFGSRRCKKFTDDSLVFQEKILDRSGLGDKTYLPPSVHADPPNLSMAAGRKEFEDVMFTCVADALRKTGIHPKQIGILVVNCSLFNPTPSLAAMVINH
;
A
#
# COMPACT_ATOMS: atom_id res chain seq x y z
N PRO A 1 22.54 73.69 -3.45
CA PRO A 1 23.46 74.52 -4.27
C PRO A 1 24.63 73.66 -4.80
N ALA A 2 24.62 73.45 -6.12
CA ALA A 2 25.69 72.93 -7.01
C ALA A 2 26.32 71.57 -6.62
N ALA A 3 25.93 70.45 -7.24
CA ALA A 3 26.21 70.02 -8.63
C ALA A 3 27.63 69.47 -8.83
N HIS A 4 27.72 68.16 -9.06
CA HIS A 4 28.41 67.58 -10.21
C HIS A 4 28.03 66.10 -10.38
N ALA A 5 27.36 65.82 -11.50
CA ALA A 5 27.33 64.52 -12.19
C ALA A 5 28.20 64.67 -13.47
N PRO A 6 28.28 63.72 -14.42
CA PRO A 6 27.89 62.30 -14.43
C PRO A 6 29.00 61.38 -15.00
N GLY A 7 28.80 60.06 -14.96
CA GLY A 7 29.64 59.08 -15.67
C GLY A 7 28.80 57.89 -16.08
N ALA A 8 28.37 57.89 -17.34
CA ALA A 8 27.55 56.86 -17.98
C ALA A 8 28.38 55.61 -18.33
N ALA A 9 27.79 54.43 -18.23
CA ALA A 9 27.86 53.37 -19.25
C ALA A 9 26.93 52.21 -18.90
N ALA A 10 25.89 52.06 -19.72
CA ALA A 10 25.13 50.83 -19.85
C ALA A 10 25.90 49.85 -20.74
N ALA A 11 25.91 48.56 -20.41
CA ALA A 11 26.12 47.49 -21.37
C ALA A 11 25.42 46.21 -20.87
N ALA A 12 24.37 45.83 -21.58
CA ALA A 12 23.74 44.53 -21.52
C ALA A 12 24.49 43.56 -22.46
N HIS A 13 24.69 42.31 -22.04
CA HIS A 13 24.42 41.10 -22.85
C HIS A 13 24.73 39.82 -22.04
N ALA A 14 23.87 38.81 -22.24
CA ALA A 14 23.75 37.53 -21.53
C ALA A 14 24.75 36.44 -22.02
N PRO A 15 24.45 35.13 -21.89
CA PRO A 15 24.72 34.24 -20.75
C PRO A 15 25.79 33.18 -21.09
N SER A 16 26.39 32.51 -20.09
CA SER A 16 27.27 31.36 -20.36
C SER A 16 27.08 30.22 -19.34
N ALA A 17 26.52 29.13 -19.89
CA ALA A 17 26.85 27.72 -19.71
C ALA A 17 27.05 27.11 -18.30
N MET A 18 26.17 26.15 -18.01
CA MET A 18 26.45 24.80 -17.50
C MET A 18 27.70 24.58 -16.63
N ALA A 19 27.45 24.28 -15.35
CA ALA A 19 28.30 23.38 -14.58
C ALA A 19 27.41 22.33 -13.89
N THR A 20 27.33 21.16 -14.52
CA THR A 20 26.77 19.93 -13.97
C THR A 20 27.66 19.47 -12.81
N GLN A 21 27.19 19.59 -11.57
CA GLN A 21 27.75 18.80 -10.46
C GLN A 21 26.81 17.64 -10.15
N GLN A 22 27.19 16.48 -10.69
CA GLN A 22 26.81 15.19 -10.16
C GLN A 22 27.31 15.11 -8.71
N ASN A 23 26.39 14.90 -7.76
CA ASN A 23 26.78 14.42 -6.45
C ASN A 23 25.92 13.21 -6.09
N GLY A 24 26.56 12.04 -6.07
CA GLY A 24 25.95 10.79 -5.69
C GLY A 24 25.59 10.81 -4.22
N SER A 25 24.31 10.64 -3.93
CA SER A 25 23.86 10.12 -2.64
C SER A 25 22.74 9.14 -2.95
N HIS A 26 22.94 7.87 -2.60
CA HIS A 26 21.90 6.85 -2.63
C HIS A 26 20.85 7.20 -1.57
N GLY A 27 19.94 8.10 -1.93
CA GLY A 27 18.72 8.34 -1.17
C GLY A 27 17.78 7.16 -1.37
N LEU A 28 17.22 6.64 -0.27
CA LEU A 28 16.11 5.70 -0.31
C LEU A 28 14.99 6.30 -1.17
N GLU A 29 14.81 5.73 -2.36
CA GLU A 29 13.86 6.21 -3.37
C GLU A 29 12.44 5.88 -2.90
N PHE A 30 11.81 6.82 -2.19
CA PHE A 30 10.38 6.73 -1.93
C PHE A 30 9.62 6.86 -3.25
N PRO A 31 8.56 6.06 -3.49
CA PRO A 31 7.79 6.15 -4.72
C PRO A 31 7.24 7.58 -4.91
N ASP A 32 7.61 8.22 -6.02
CA ASP A 32 7.09 9.55 -6.35
C ASP A 32 5.61 9.46 -6.77
N TYR A 33 4.73 9.79 -5.83
CA TYR A 33 3.28 9.78 -6.03
C TYR A 33 2.76 10.94 -6.91
N ARG A 34 3.64 11.82 -7.40
CA ARG A 34 3.30 12.91 -8.33
C ARG A 34 3.36 12.48 -9.81
N ARG A 35 3.89 11.30 -10.12
CA ARG A 35 3.89 10.79 -11.50
C ARG A 35 2.50 10.36 -11.96
N THR A 36 2.20 10.74 -13.20
CA THR A 36 0.91 10.71 -13.87
C THR A 36 0.18 9.37 -13.72
N VAL A 37 -0.94 9.47 -13.01
CA VAL A 37 -2.15 8.63 -12.96
C VAL A 37 -2.29 7.63 -14.14
N GLY A 38 -2.00 8.03 -15.39
CA GLY A 38 -2.13 7.21 -16.60
C GLY A 38 -1.36 5.88 -16.61
N LEU A 39 -0.13 5.81 -16.11
CA LEU A 39 0.67 4.57 -16.13
C LEU A 39 0.07 3.45 -15.26
N LYS A 40 -0.60 3.83 -14.17
CA LYS A 40 -1.30 2.89 -13.28
C LYS A 40 -2.52 2.28 -13.96
N TYR A 41 -3.26 3.07 -14.73
CA TYR A 41 -4.42 2.59 -15.50
C TYR A 41 -4.01 1.76 -16.72
N VAL A 42 -2.92 2.14 -17.40
CA VAL A 42 -2.35 1.32 -18.48
C VAL A 42 -1.88 -0.02 -17.95
N LYS A 43 -1.16 -0.04 -16.82
CA LYS A 43 -0.72 -1.29 -16.17
C LYS A 43 -1.92 -2.15 -15.72
N ARG A 44 -2.97 -1.54 -15.15
CA ARG A 44 -4.22 -2.25 -14.80
C ARG A 44 -4.94 -2.78 -16.03
N GLY A 45 -5.02 -2.01 -17.11
CA GLY A 45 -5.64 -2.42 -18.37
C GLY A 45 -4.89 -3.59 -19.00
N PHE A 46 -3.56 -3.54 -18.99
CA PHE A 46 -2.72 -4.65 -19.43
C PHE A 46 -2.88 -5.90 -18.55
N GLN A 47 -2.93 -5.73 -17.22
CA GLN A 47 -3.17 -6.85 -16.30
C GLN A 47 -4.56 -7.47 -16.49
N ALA A 48 -5.60 -6.65 -16.71
CA ALA A 48 -6.94 -7.13 -16.99
C ALA A 48 -7.02 -7.83 -18.36
N LEU A 49 -6.37 -7.27 -19.39
CA LEU A 49 -6.29 -7.87 -20.71
C LEU A 49 -5.58 -9.22 -20.65
N PHE A 50 -4.43 -9.32 -19.98
CA PHE A 50 -3.70 -10.57 -19.82
C PHE A 50 -4.38 -11.57 -18.88
N ALA A 51 -5.29 -11.13 -18.00
CA ALA A 51 -6.09 -12.04 -17.18
C ALA A 51 -7.28 -12.63 -17.96
N VAL A 52 -7.87 -11.88 -18.88
CA VAL A 52 -9.09 -12.29 -19.62
C VAL A 52 -8.77 -12.90 -20.99
N ALA A 53 -7.71 -12.45 -21.66
CA ALA A 53 -7.37 -12.91 -23.01
C ALA A 53 -7.00 -14.41 -23.09
N PRO A 54 -6.22 -14.99 -22.16
CA PRO A 54 -5.89 -16.42 -22.22
C PRO A 54 -7.11 -17.35 -22.16
N PRO A 55 -8.07 -17.21 -21.22
CA PRO A 55 -9.26 -18.07 -21.22
C PRO A 55 -10.17 -17.80 -22.43
N LEU A 56 -10.27 -16.55 -22.89
CA LEU A 56 -11.08 -16.18 -24.06
C LEU A 56 -10.57 -16.82 -25.36
N LEU A 57 -9.24 -16.92 -25.53
CA LEU A 57 -8.61 -17.55 -26.70
C LEU A 57 -8.51 -19.08 -26.56
N ALA A 58 -8.29 -19.59 -25.35
CA ALA A 58 -8.18 -21.03 -25.10
C ALA A 58 -9.51 -21.77 -25.32
N LEU A 59 -10.65 -21.14 -24.98
CA LEU A 59 -11.97 -21.76 -25.11
C LEU A 59 -12.32 -22.15 -26.56
N PRO A 60 -12.26 -21.26 -27.58
CA PRO A 60 -12.55 -21.64 -28.96
C PRO A 60 -11.53 -22.64 -29.53
N LEU A 61 -10.25 -22.55 -29.14
CA LEU A 61 -9.23 -23.53 -29.54
C LEU A 61 -9.53 -24.93 -28.97
N LEU A 62 -9.95 -25.02 -27.70
CA LEU A 62 -10.37 -26.29 -27.09
C LEU A 62 -11.63 -26.85 -27.73
N VAL A 63 -12.62 -26.01 -28.03
CA VAL A 63 -13.85 -26.42 -28.71
C VAL A 63 -13.55 -26.91 -30.12
N MET A 64 -12.72 -26.19 -30.86
CA MET A 64 -12.32 -26.55 -32.23
C MET A 64 -11.50 -27.85 -32.22
N GLY A 65 -10.50 -27.96 -31.34
CA GLY A 65 -9.71 -29.17 -31.19
C GLY A 65 -10.54 -30.39 -30.75
N GLY A 66 -11.52 -30.18 -29.86
CA GLY A 66 -12.45 -31.22 -29.44
C GLY A 66 -13.40 -31.65 -30.57
N ALA A 67 -13.88 -30.70 -31.38
CA ALA A 67 -14.74 -30.97 -32.53
C ALA A 67 -13.99 -31.74 -33.63
N GLU A 68 -12.76 -31.34 -33.94
CA GLU A 68 -11.84 -32.09 -34.83
C GLU A 68 -11.58 -33.50 -34.30
N LEU A 69 -11.27 -33.65 -33.00
CA LEU A 69 -11.07 -34.98 -32.39
C LEU A 69 -12.31 -35.88 -32.50
N LEU A 70 -13.50 -35.32 -32.25
CA LEU A 70 -14.77 -36.03 -32.38
C LEU A 70 -15.04 -36.44 -33.84
N ASN A 71 -14.69 -35.57 -34.79
CA ASN A 71 -14.85 -35.83 -36.21
C ASN A 71 -13.90 -36.96 -36.66
N LEU A 72 -12.63 -36.89 -36.26
CA LEU A 72 -11.61 -37.91 -36.51
C LEU A 72 -11.95 -39.26 -35.86
N TRP A 73 -12.58 -39.24 -34.68
CA TRP A 73 -13.06 -40.46 -34.02
C TRP A 73 -14.22 -41.09 -34.78
N LYS A 74 -15.21 -40.30 -35.22
CA LYS A 74 -16.35 -40.79 -36.02
C LYS A 74 -15.94 -41.34 -37.39
N GLN A 75 -14.92 -40.75 -38.01
CA GLN A 75 -14.42 -41.17 -39.33
C GLN A 75 -13.46 -42.37 -39.26
N GLY A 76 -13.06 -42.82 -38.06
CA GLY A 76 -12.13 -43.93 -37.87
C GLY A 76 -10.67 -43.62 -38.24
N GLU A 77 -10.36 -42.37 -38.61
CA GLU A 77 -9.00 -41.91 -38.91
C GLU A 77 -8.11 -41.90 -37.67
N LEU A 78 -8.68 -41.73 -36.47
CA LEU A 78 -7.93 -41.79 -35.22
C LEU A 78 -7.19 -43.12 -35.04
N HIS A 79 -7.82 -44.24 -35.42
CA HIS A 79 -7.19 -45.56 -35.38
C HIS A 79 -6.13 -45.74 -36.45
N ARG A 80 -6.26 -45.10 -37.63
CA ARG A 80 -5.23 -45.07 -38.67
C ARG A 80 -4.03 -44.22 -38.26
N LEU A 81 -4.24 -43.03 -37.70
CA LEU A 81 -3.20 -42.19 -37.13
C LEU A 81 -2.48 -42.90 -35.98
N PHE A 82 -3.21 -43.62 -35.12
CA PHE A 82 -2.64 -44.42 -34.06
C PHE A 82 -1.84 -45.64 -34.58
N ALA A 83 -2.29 -46.27 -35.67
CA ALA A 83 -1.58 -47.37 -36.33
C ALA A 83 -0.32 -46.89 -37.07
N VAL A 84 -0.37 -45.73 -37.74
CA VAL A 84 0.78 -45.06 -38.38
C VAL A 84 1.77 -44.59 -37.32
N ALA A 85 1.31 -43.98 -36.23
CA ALA A 85 2.15 -43.61 -35.10
C ALA A 85 2.83 -44.83 -34.45
N ARG A 86 2.21 -46.02 -34.54
CA ARG A 86 2.76 -47.29 -34.02
C ARG A 86 3.75 -47.97 -34.98
N GLN A 87 3.66 -47.72 -36.28
CA GLN A 87 4.50 -48.36 -37.31
C GLN A 87 5.68 -47.52 -37.79
N THR A 88 5.66 -46.21 -37.56
CA THR A 88 6.76 -45.32 -37.98
C THR A 88 7.67 -45.07 -36.77
N GLU A 89 9.00 -45.13 -36.94
CA GLU A 89 9.97 -44.67 -35.95
C GLU A 89 9.86 -43.14 -35.75
N LEU A 90 8.79 -42.67 -35.11
CA LEU A 90 8.65 -41.29 -34.62
C LEU A 90 9.45 -41.17 -33.31
N THR A 91 10.76 -41.21 -33.41
CA THR A 91 11.65 -41.20 -32.24
C THR A 91 11.95 -39.80 -31.71
N PHE A 92 11.63 -38.73 -32.45
CA PHE A 92 11.89 -37.34 -32.03
C PHE A 92 10.66 -36.42 -32.02
N ASP A 93 9.75 -36.47 -32.99
CA ASP A 93 8.78 -35.38 -33.16
C ASP A 93 7.57 -35.46 -32.19
N LEU A 94 6.99 -36.65 -32.00
CA LEU A 94 5.82 -36.79 -31.12
C LEU A 94 6.16 -36.61 -29.63
N ILE A 95 7.29 -37.18 -29.20
CA ILE A 95 7.74 -37.06 -27.79
C ILE A 95 8.06 -35.60 -27.49
N THR A 96 8.76 -34.89 -28.39
CA THR A 96 9.03 -33.46 -28.22
C THR A 96 7.75 -32.64 -28.20
N VAL A 97 6.78 -32.91 -29.07
CA VAL A 97 5.48 -32.22 -29.05
C VAL A 97 4.73 -32.46 -27.73
N VAL A 98 4.67 -33.70 -27.23
CA VAL A 98 4.00 -34.03 -25.97
C VAL A 98 4.68 -33.35 -24.79
N VAL A 99 6.02 -33.34 -24.75
CA VAL A 99 6.79 -32.64 -23.71
C VAL A 99 6.58 -31.14 -23.79
N CYS A 100 6.60 -30.54 -24.98
CA CYS A 100 6.32 -29.12 -25.17
C CYS A 100 4.91 -28.74 -24.70
N VAL A 101 3.89 -29.53 -25.06
CA VAL A 101 2.51 -29.31 -24.61
C VAL A 101 2.41 -29.46 -23.09
N ALA A 102 3.03 -30.48 -22.50
CA ALA A 102 3.06 -30.67 -21.05
C ALA A 102 3.77 -29.52 -20.33
N LEU A 103 4.89 -29.01 -20.87
CA LEU A 103 5.61 -27.86 -20.33
C LEU A 103 4.80 -26.57 -20.43
N VAL A 104 4.12 -26.33 -21.56
CA VAL A 104 3.23 -25.17 -21.72
C VAL A 104 2.04 -25.27 -20.77
N ALA A 105 1.40 -26.44 -20.66
CA ALA A 105 0.31 -26.67 -19.73
C ALA A 105 0.76 -26.48 -18.27
N ALA A 106 1.93 -26.99 -17.90
CA ALA A 106 2.53 -26.80 -16.59
C ALA A 106 2.87 -25.32 -16.32
N ALA A 107 3.41 -24.60 -17.31
CA ALA A 107 3.72 -23.17 -17.19
C ALA A 107 2.44 -22.32 -17.03
N VAL A 108 1.38 -22.62 -17.77
CA VAL A 108 0.08 -21.96 -17.65
C VAL A 108 -0.56 -22.26 -16.29
N LEU A 109 -0.53 -23.52 -15.84
CA LEU A 109 -1.03 -23.89 -14.52
C LEU A 109 -0.24 -23.20 -13.41
N ALA A 110 1.09 -23.21 -13.50
CA ALA A 110 1.96 -22.49 -12.56
C ALA A 110 1.66 -20.99 -12.57
N TYR A 111 1.47 -20.37 -13.73
CA TYR A 111 1.09 -18.96 -13.81
C TYR A 111 -0.19 -18.66 -13.02
N TYR A 112 -1.25 -19.46 -13.16
CA TYR A 112 -2.49 -19.27 -12.42
C TYR A 112 -2.37 -19.58 -10.92
N LEU A 113 -1.61 -20.62 -10.55
CA LEU A 113 -1.41 -20.99 -9.14
C LEU A 113 -0.50 -20.01 -8.39
N LEU A 114 0.51 -19.46 -9.07
CA LEU A 114 1.45 -18.48 -8.53
C LEU A 114 0.92 -17.05 -8.67
N GLN A 115 -0.21 -16.84 -9.35
CA GLN A 115 -0.79 -15.51 -9.46
C GLN A 115 -1.24 -15.04 -8.07
N SER A 116 -0.57 -14.01 -7.56
CA SER A 116 -0.97 -13.37 -6.32
C SER A 116 -2.35 -12.74 -6.50
N ARG A 117 -3.30 -13.13 -5.65
CA ARG A 117 -4.62 -12.52 -5.65
C ARG A 117 -4.48 -11.08 -5.16
N PRO A 118 -4.95 -10.08 -5.91
CA PRO A 118 -4.84 -8.69 -5.49
C PRO A 118 -5.68 -8.46 -4.22
N VAL A 119 -5.07 -7.79 -3.24
CA VAL A 119 -5.74 -7.37 -2.01
C VAL A 119 -6.20 -5.92 -2.19
N TYR A 120 -7.47 -5.66 -1.89
CA TYR A 120 -8.06 -4.33 -2.03
C TYR A 120 -8.49 -3.80 -0.67
N MET A 121 -8.25 -2.51 -0.45
CA MET A 121 -8.84 -1.79 0.68
C MET A 121 -10.27 -1.42 0.31
N VAL A 122 -11.23 -1.99 1.03
CA VAL A 122 -12.67 -1.73 0.79
C VAL A 122 -13.08 -0.39 1.36
N ASP A 123 -12.66 -0.10 2.60
CA ASP A 123 -12.97 1.15 3.29
C ASP A 123 -11.91 1.45 4.37
N PHE A 124 -11.96 2.65 4.92
CA PHE A 124 -11.15 3.10 6.05
C PHE A 124 -11.98 3.99 7.00
N SER A 125 -11.58 4.01 8.27
CA SER A 125 -12.11 4.94 9.26
C SER A 125 -10.98 5.56 10.06
N VAL A 126 -11.17 6.82 10.46
CA VAL A 126 -10.22 7.59 11.25
C VAL A 126 -11.00 8.25 12.37
N PHE A 127 -10.52 8.07 13.60
CA PHE A 127 -11.09 8.73 14.75
C PHE A 127 -10.69 10.20 14.74
N LYS A 128 -11.67 11.09 14.73
CA LYS A 128 -11.47 12.51 14.96
C LYS A 128 -11.85 12.83 16.39
N PRO A 129 -10.88 13.12 17.28
CA PRO A 129 -11.20 13.43 18.66
C PRO A 129 -12.02 14.72 18.78
N PRO A 130 -12.79 14.88 19.87
CA PRO A 130 -13.47 16.12 20.18
C PRO A 130 -12.47 17.27 20.40
N THR A 131 -12.92 18.51 20.19
CA THR A 131 -12.05 19.71 20.21
C THR A 131 -11.36 19.95 21.55
N ASN A 132 -11.89 19.43 22.65
CA ASN A 132 -11.27 19.48 23.97
C ASN A 132 -10.01 18.61 24.11
N TRP A 133 -9.73 17.72 23.15
CA TRP A 133 -8.48 16.96 23.09
C TRP A 133 -7.39 17.71 22.32
N ALA A 134 -7.71 18.83 21.66
CA ALA A 134 -6.72 19.63 20.95
C ALA A 134 -5.65 20.14 21.93
N CYS A 135 -4.39 20.01 21.53
CA CYS A 135 -3.23 20.40 22.32
C CYS A 135 -2.36 21.36 21.51
N PRO A 136 -2.59 22.67 21.64
CA PRO A 136 -1.67 23.69 21.12
C PRO A 136 -0.27 23.53 21.71
N ALA A 137 0.75 23.94 20.96
CA ALA A 137 2.15 23.78 21.38
C ALA A 137 2.41 24.45 22.76
N GLU A 138 1.83 25.63 22.99
CA GLU A 138 1.90 26.33 24.27
C GLU A 138 1.32 25.49 25.42
N ARG A 139 0.16 24.87 25.20
CA ARG A 139 -0.50 24.04 26.22
C ARG A 139 0.33 22.80 26.55
N PHE A 140 0.95 22.19 25.55
CA PHE A 140 1.86 21.06 25.72
C PHE A 140 3.10 21.47 26.52
N MET A 141 3.77 22.56 26.13
CA MET A 141 4.95 23.07 26.83
C MET A 141 4.65 23.48 28.26
N PHE A 142 3.49 24.09 28.51
CA PHE A 142 3.01 24.37 29.87
C PHE A 142 2.91 23.10 30.72
N GLY A 143 2.34 22.03 30.17
CA GLY A 143 2.29 20.72 30.82
C GLY A 143 3.67 20.13 31.11
N SER A 144 4.57 20.14 30.11
CA SER A 144 5.95 19.64 30.25
C SER A 144 6.75 20.39 31.32
N ARG A 145 6.64 21.72 31.39
CA ARG A 145 7.32 22.51 32.43
C ARG A 145 6.76 22.21 33.82
N ARG A 146 5.43 22.10 33.94
CA ARG A 146 4.75 21.93 35.23
C ARG A 146 4.90 20.53 35.81
N CYS A 147 5.04 19.48 34.98
CA CYS A 147 5.18 18.12 35.49
C CYS A 147 6.52 17.87 36.22
N LYS A 148 7.50 18.78 36.09
CA LYS A 148 8.83 18.72 36.74
C LYS A 148 9.57 17.39 36.49
N LYS A 149 9.30 16.74 35.36
CA LYS A 149 9.95 15.49 34.92
C LYS A 149 11.09 15.72 33.92
N PHE A 150 11.20 16.92 33.36
CA PHE A 150 12.16 17.26 32.32
C PHE A 150 13.19 18.26 32.83
N THR A 151 14.42 18.13 32.35
CA THR A 151 15.47 19.13 32.55
C THR A 151 15.25 20.34 31.64
N ASP A 152 15.86 21.47 31.95
CA ASP A 152 15.76 22.68 31.12
C ASP A 152 16.26 22.43 29.68
N ASP A 153 17.35 21.69 29.51
CA ASP A 153 17.86 21.29 28.19
C ASP A 153 16.84 20.44 27.42
N SER A 154 16.14 19.52 28.11
CA SER A 154 15.10 18.69 27.50
C SER A 154 13.89 19.53 27.09
N LEU A 155 13.52 20.55 27.88
CA LEU A 155 12.43 21.46 27.56
C LEU A 155 12.76 22.33 26.35
N VAL A 156 13.99 22.87 26.27
CA VAL A 156 14.47 23.61 25.09
C VAL A 156 14.50 22.71 23.85
N PHE A 157 14.88 21.44 24.00
CA PHE A 157 14.84 20.49 22.90
C PHE A 157 13.41 20.17 22.44
N GLN A 158 12.47 19.96 23.36
CA GLN A 158 11.06 19.77 23.04
C GLN A 158 10.47 20.97 22.29
N GLU A 159 10.77 22.20 22.72
CA GLU A 159 10.32 23.42 22.05
C GLU A 159 10.83 23.50 20.60
N LYS A 160 12.13 23.23 20.39
CA LYS A 160 12.72 23.15 19.04
C LYS A 160 12.08 22.05 18.18
N ILE A 161 11.67 20.93 18.76
CA ILE A 161 10.94 19.87 18.05
C ILE A 161 9.57 20.39 17.63
N LEU A 162 8.81 21.02 18.54
CA LEU A 162 7.47 21.52 18.23
C LEU A 162 7.51 22.52 17.08
N ASP A 163 8.44 23.49 17.12
CA ASP A 163 8.61 24.50 16.08
C ASP A 163 8.93 23.93 14.69
N ARG A 164 9.54 22.74 14.63
CA ARG A 164 10.00 22.10 13.39
C ARG A 164 9.21 20.86 12.98
N SER A 165 8.27 20.41 13.81
CA SER A 165 7.51 19.17 13.62
C SER A 165 6.45 19.25 12.52
N GLY A 166 6.05 20.47 12.13
CA GLY A 166 4.91 20.68 11.23
C GLY A 166 3.55 20.40 11.87
N LEU A 167 3.49 20.22 13.19
CA LEU A 167 2.25 20.06 13.95
C LEU A 167 1.63 21.44 14.23
N GLY A 168 0.35 21.60 13.91
CA GLY A 168 -0.40 22.82 14.23
C GLY A 168 -1.18 22.71 15.54
N ASP A 169 -1.82 23.81 15.95
CA ASP A 169 -2.58 23.88 17.20
C ASP A 169 -3.83 22.98 17.26
N LYS A 170 -4.20 22.38 16.12
CA LYS A 170 -5.30 21.41 15.99
C LYS A 170 -4.82 19.96 16.07
N THR A 171 -3.63 19.73 16.61
CA THR A 171 -3.11 18.39 16.94
C THR A 171 -3.78 17.91 18.21
N TYR A 172 -4.18 16.64 18.27
CA TYR A 172 -4.92 16.08 19.41
C TYR A 172 -4.02 15.20 20.26
N LEU A 173 -4.20 15.29 21.57
CA LEU A 173 -3.61 14.37 22.56
C LEU A 173 -4.70 13.89 23.52
N PRO A 174 -4.58 12.68 24.06
CA PRO A 174 -5.61 12.11 24.93
C PRO A 174 -5.73 12.88 26.25
N PRO A 175 -6.91 12.84 26.92
CA PRO A 175 -7.17 13.58 28.16
C PRO A 175 -6.19 13.23 29.29
N SER A 176 -5.67 12.01 29.27
CA SER A 176 -4.61 11.51 30.15
C SER A 176 -3.37 12.41 30.13
N VAL A 177 -2.96 12.88 28.96
CA VAL A 177 -1.78 13.74 28.78
C VAL A 177 -2.07 15.18 29.19
N HIS A 178 -3.32 15.63 29.05
CA HIS A 178 -3.74 16.98 29.46
C HIS A 178 -3.84 17.16 30.99
N ALA A 179 -3.94 16.07 31.74
CA ALA A 179 -4.08 16.09 33.20
C ALA A 179 -2.88 16.74 33.92
N ASP A 180 -3.09 17.20 35.15
CA ASP A 180 -2.04 17.74 36.01
C ASP A 180 -1.94 17.01 37.36
N PRO A 181 -0.87 16.23 37.59
CA PRO A 181 0.13 15.79 36.60
C PRO A 181 -0.49 14.83 35.55
N PRO A 182 0.20 14.57 34.42
CA PRO A 182 -0.28 13.63 33.41
C PRO A 182 -0.59 12.24 33.99
N ASN A 183 -1.74 11.66 33.61
CA ASN A 183 -2.19 10.35 34.07
C ASN A 183 -1.84 9.28 33.03
N LEU A 184 -0.68 8.65 33.17
CA LEU A 184 -0.20 7.60 32.27
C LEU A 184 -0.56 6.17 32.74
N SER A 185 -1.70 6.02 33.43
CA SER A 185 -2.15 4.73 33.94
C SER A 185 -2.69 3.81 32.83
N MET A 186 -2.64 2.50 33.08
CA MET A 186 -3.22 1.49 32.18
C MET A 186 -4.71 1.70 31.95
N ALA A 187 -5.44 2.18 32.95
CA ALA A 187 -6.87 2.48 32.84
C ALA A 187 -7.13 3.63 31.86
N ALA A 188 -6.29 4.67 31.90
CA ALA A 188 -6.41 5.81 31.00
C ALA A 188 -6.07 5.44 29.55
N GLY A 189 -5.00 4.66 29.34
CA GLY A 189 -4.65 4.13 28.01
C GLY A 189 -5.70 3.17 27.45
N ARG A 190 -6.31 2.34 28.30
CA ARG A 190 -7.45 1.48 27.92
C ARG A 190 -8.62 2.31 27.43
N LYS A 191 -9.00 3.35 28.18
CA LYS A 191 -10.12 4.23 27.82
C LYS A 191 -9.89 4.93 26.48
N GLU A 192 -8.69 5.49 26.26
CA GLU A 192 -8.32 6.09 24.97
C GLU A 192 -8.43 5.07 23.84
N PHE A 193 -7.89 3.86 24.03
CA PHE A 193 -7.96 2.82 23.02
C PHE A 193 -9.41 2.45 22.67
N GLU A 194 -10.28 2.30 23.67
CA GLU A 194 -11.70 2.01 23.47
C GLU A 194 -12.39 3.15 22.68
N ASP A 195 -12.21 4.39 23.11
CA ASP A 195 -12.77 5.57 22.43
C ASP A 195 -12.34 5.65 20.96
N VAL A 196 -11.06 5.39 20.67
CA VAL A 196 -10.48 5.51 19.33
C VAL A 196 -10.83 4.29 18.45
N MET A 197 -10.46 3.09 18.90
CA MET A 197 -10.50 1.89 18.06
C MET A 197 -11.91 1.35 17.89
N PHE A 198 -12.74 1.33 18.94
CA PHE A 198 -14.10 0.80 18.81
C PHE A 198 -14.94 1.71 17.93
N THR A 199 -14.78 3.03 18.03
CA THR A 199 -15.42 3.98 17.11
C THR A 199 -15.00 3.73 15.67
N CYS A 200 -13.69 3.61 15.40
CA CYS A 200 -13.18 3.33 14.05
C CYS A 200 -13.70 2.03 13.47
N VAL A 201 -13.69 0.94 14.25
CA VAL A 201 -14.15 -0.38 13.83
C VAL A 201 -15.66 -0.36 13.56
N ALA A 202 -16.46 0.19 14.47
CA ALA A 202 -17.90 0.32 14.30
C ALA A 202 -18.24 1.14 13.04
N ASP A 203 -17.53 2.25 12.80
CA ASP A 203 -17.72 3.06 11.60
C ASP A 203 -17.34 2.32 10.32
N ALA A 204 -16.20 1.61 10.30
CA ALA A 204 -15.78 0.84 9.13
C ALA A 204 -16.78 -0.30 8.80
N LEU A 205 -17.25 -1.02 9.82
CA LEU A 205 -18.26 -2.06 9.66
C LEU A 205 -19.58 -1.48 9.15
N ARG A 206 -20.01 -0.34 9.70
CA ARG A 206 -21.23 0.36 9.30
C ARG A 206 -21.18 0.84 7.85
N LYS A 207 -20.07 1.44 7.41
CA LYS A 207 -19.92 1.92 6.02
C LYS A 207 -19.90 0.77 5.01
N THR A 208 -19.27 -0.35 5.37
CA THR A 208 -19.12 -1.51 4.48
C THR A 208 -20.32 -2.45 4.51
N GLY A 209 -21.12 -2.43 5.58
CA GLY A 209 -22.19 -3.40 5.83
C GLY A 209 -21.68 -4.83 6.10
N ILE A 210 -20.37 -5.00 6.32
CA ILE A 210 -19.76 -6.30 6.57
C ILE A 210 -20.10 -6.73 7.99
N HIS A 211 -20.63 -7.95 8.13
CA HIS A 211 -20.87 -8.52 9.45
C HIS A 211 -19.54 -8.98 10.07
N PRO A 212 -19.24 -8.70 11.37
CA PRO A 212 -17.97 -9.06 12.01
C PRO A 212 -17.55 -10.52 11.82
N LYS A 213 -18.51 -11.46 11.86
CA LYS A 213 -18.28 -12.90 11.61
C LYS A 213 -17.69 -13.25 10.23
N GLN A 214 -17.74 -12.34 9.26
CA GLN A 214 -17.15 -12.52 7.92
C GLN A 214 -15.66 -12.14 7.89
N ILE A 215 -15.15 -11.50 8.95
CA ILE A 215 -13.75 -11.09 9.06
C ILE A 215 -12.94 -12.27 9.61
N GLY A 216 -12.07 -12.84 8.79
CA GLY A 216 -11.23 -13.97 9.18
C GLY A 216 -9.96 -13.58 9.93
N ILE A 217 -9.46 -12.36 9.76
CA ILE A 217 -8.19 -11.89 10.33
C ILE A 217 -8.37 -10.46 10.82
N LEU A 218 -7.98 -10.23 12.07
CA LEU A 218 -7.82 -8.90 12.66
C LEU A 218 -6.35 -8.65 12.95
N VAL A 219 -5.81 -7.55 12.44
CA VAL A 219 -4.45 -7.09 12.74
C VAL A 219 -4.55 -5.78 13.50
N VAL A 220 -4.00 -5.75 14.72
CA VAL A 220 -3.93 -4.55 15.56
C VAL A 220 -2.47 -4.21 15.80
N ASN A 221 -2.12 -2.95 15.58
CA ASN A 221 -0.79 -2.41 15.89
C ASN A 221 -0.91 -1.26 16.88
N CYS A 222 -0.10 -1.29 17.93
CA CYS A 222 0.03 -0.20 18.89
C CYS A 222 1.45 -0.25 19.49
N SER A 223 2.15 0.88 19.51
CA SER A 223 3.48 0.99 20.12
C SER A 223 3.45 1.57 21.54
N LEU A 224 2.37 2.28 21.91
CA LEU A 224 2.31 3.07 23.13
C LEU A 224 1.63 2.33 24.31
N PHE A 225 0.82 1.30 24.01
CA PHE A 225 0.01 0.63 25.01
C PHE A 225 -0.08 -0.86 24.70
N ASN A 226 0.37 -1.71 25.62
CA ASN A 226 0.38 -3.16 25.47
C ASN A 226 -0.20 -3.85 26.73
N PRO A 227 -1.53 -3.90 26.87
CA PRO A 227 -2.19 -4.51 28.03
C PRO A 227 -2.30 -6.04 27.92
N THR A 228 -2.62 -6.65 29.06
CA THR A 228 -3.15 -8.02 29.13
C THR A 228 -4.61 -7.95 29.60
N PRO A 229 -5.58 -8.57 28.89
CA PRO A 229 -5.45 -9.25 27.59
C PRO A 229 -5.08 -8.26 26.46
N SER A 230 -4.61 -8.80 25.32
CA SER A 230 -4.11 -8.00 24.19
C SER A 230 -5.19 -7.11 23.56
N LEU A 231 -4.75 -6.05 22.87
CA LEU A 231 -5.66 -5.13 22.19
C LEU A 231 -6.55 -5.81 21.14
N ALA A 232 -6.00 -6.77 20.39
CA ALA A 232 -6.79 -7.57 19.45
C ALA A 232 -7.86 -8.39 20.18
N ALA A 233 -7.52 -8.99 21.32
CA ALA A 233 -8.50 -9.70 22.13
C ALA A 233 -9.59 -8.77 22.68
N MET A 234 -9.25 -7.52 23.02
CA MET A 234 -10.26 -6.54 23.43
C MET A 234 -11.24 -6.22 22.30
N VAL A 235 -10.76 -6.03 21.07
CA VAL A 235 -11.63 -5.73 19.91
C VAL A 235 -12.54 -6.90 19.56
N ILE A 236 -12.07 -8.14 19.70
CA ILE A 236 -12.87 -9.34 19.37
C ILE A 236 -13.97 -9.62 20.40
N ASN A 237 -13.74 -9.27 21.67
CA ASN A 237 -14.64 -9.60 22.78
C ASN A 237 -15.60 -8.46 23.19
N HIS A 238 -15.59 -7.34 22.45
CA HIS A 238 -16.50 -6.22 22.67
C HIS A 238 -17.74 -6.36 21.77
#